data_AF-A0A943S533-F1
#
_entry.id   AF-A0A943S533-F1
#
_cell.length_a   1.000
_cell.length_b   1.000
_cell.length_c   1.000
_cell.angle_alpha   90.00
_cell.angle_beta   90.00
_cell.angle_gamma   90.00
#
_symmetry.space_group_name_H-M   'P 1'
#
loop_
_entity.id
_entity.type
_entity.pdbx_description
1 polymer ?
#
loop_
_entity_poly.entity_id
_entity_poly.type
_entity_poly.pdbx_seq_one_letter_code
_entity_poly.pdbx_strand_id
1 'polypeptide(L)'
;MLIYLIIVVSFCAIYPLVPRKHIKWLFLALVLALSVMAFFVKPLPTDDLMRYYDSLELLRKKSFAGYLNLQRSGYGNYNAVPVCGMYFYLISKLGNNNFLPAITIFLTYGSMLWVIWRFANFYKISKLYLFIGTFFLLSTYWYYDTCSGIRNGLAFAVAIFCLYFDLVEKKKIFCIGYLVALGIHSAAVIFLGLRLLTEVNMRLKTKAFNIISLVGIFFGSYIIELLGKVFNNSFFRVLLEKTAINKSRMTDISRGTTIVSLILFLAVIIMCAYMNHRISRDGIEGVDDINYFLTLLMSFTVGSLVSLLIFTRFIHWVIPMFGSLTIMLCLDLNKRKRQEIYSAPHGKSTIKKDISVYRSNEILLNLMIIVLSLLNLYFLCFISVMHSAVFKI
;
A
#
# COMPACT_ATOMS: atom_id res chain seq x y z
N MET A 1 -21.15 -1.20 -5.63
CA MET A 1 -20.28 -1.55 -6.77
C MET A 1 -20.28 -0.51 -7.86
N LEU A 2 -21.44 -0.25 -8.48
CA LEU A 2 -21.58 0.77 -9.51
C LEU A 2 -21.07 2.15 -9.06
N ILE A 3 -21.29 2.52 -7.78
CA ILE A 3 -20.79 3.78 -7.20
C ILE A 3 -19.26 3.90 -7.29
N TYR A 4 -18.50 2.86 -6.93
CA TYR A 4 -17.03 2.90 -7.02
C TYR A 4 -16.58 3.08 -8.46
N LEU A 5 -17.17 2.32 -9.38
CA LEU A 5 -16.88 2.44 -10.81
C LEU A 5 -17.23 3.84 -11.33
N ILE A 6 -18.37 4.40 -10.94
CA ILE A 6 -18.77 5.79 -11.29
C ILE A 6 -17.74 6.79 -10.77
N ILE A 7 -17.27 6.64 -9.52
CA ILE A 7 -16.23 7.52 -8.96
C ILE A 7 -14.94 7.43 -9.78
N VAL A 8 -14.48 6.22 -10.09
CA VAL A 8 -13.24 6.00 -10.88
C VAL A 8 -13.38 6.53 -12.32
N VAL A 9 -14.50 6.24 -13.00
CA VAL A 9 -14.78 6.73 -14.35
C VAL A 9 -14.88 8.26 -14.37
N SER A 10 -15.56 8.85 -13.39
CA SER A 10 -15.65 10.31 -13.24
C SER A 10 -14.28 10.93 -13.03
N PHE A 11 -13.43 10.32 -12.18
CA PHE A 11 -12.04 10.74 -12.02
C PHE A 11 -11.28 10.69 -13.35
N CYS A 12 -11.39 9.60 -14.10
CA CYS A 12 -10.74 9.45 -15.40
C CYS A 12 -11.22 10.47 -16.44
N ALA A 13 -12.51 10.81 -16.44
CA ALA A 13 -13.08 11.81 -17.35
C ALA A 13 -12.65 13.24 -16.99
N ILE A 14 -12.59 13.57 -15.69
CA ILE A 14 -12.28 14.92 -15.21
C ILE A 14 -10.76 15.19 -15.23
N TYR A 15 -9.93 14.18 -15.01
CA TYR A 15 -8.47 14.33 -14.85
C TYR A 15 -7.78 15.07 -16.02
N PRO A 16 -8.08 14.77 -17.30
CA PRO A 16 -7.49 15.47 -18.44
C PRO A 16 -7.75 16.99 -18.40
N LEU A 17 -8.93 17.40 -17.91
CA LEU A 17 -9.40 18.79 -17.86
C LEU A 17 -8.71 19.60 -16.74
N VAL A 18 -8.25 18.95 -15.67
CA VAL A 18 -7.67 19.64 -14.50
C VAL A 18 -6.19 19.98 -14.74
N PRO A 19 -5.75 21.25 -14.65
CA PRO A 19 -4.33 21.60 -14.80
C PRO A 19 -3.46 20.93 -13.74
N ARG A 20 -2.19 20.62 -14.07
CA ARG A 20 -1.28 19.88 -13.19
C ARG A 20 -1.19 20.46 -11.76
N LYS A 21 -1.12 21.80 -11.66
CA LYS A 21 -1.05 22.53 -10.38
C LYS A 21 -2.27 22.29 -9.45
N HIS A 22 -3.41 21.90 -10.01
CA HIS A 22 -4.66 21.70 -9.27
C HIS A 22 -4.99 20.21 -9.00
N ILE A 23 -4.15 19.26 -9.44
CA ILE A 23 -4.42 17.82 -9.27
C ILE A 23 -4.59 17.43 -7.79
N LYS A 24 -3.91 18.09 -6.85
CA LYS A 24 -4.08 17.83 -5.40
C LYS A 24 -5.53 18.02 -4.93
N TRP A 25 -6.26 18.96 -5.54
CA TRP A 25 -7.66 19.23 -5.21
C TRP A 25 -8.60 18.19 -5.83
N LEU A 26 -8.27 17.71 -7.04
CA LEU A 26 -8.97 16.57 -7.63
C LEU A 26 -8.77 15.30 -6.78
N PHE A 27 -7.57 15.07 -6.26
CA PHE A 27 -7.31 13.97 -5.32
C PHE A 27 -8.11 14.13 -4.04
N LEU A 28 -8.18 15.33 -3.46
CA LEU A 28 -9.02 15.57 -2.29
C LEU A 28 -10.49 15.26 -2.57
N ALA A 29 -11.03 15.73 -3.70
CA ALA A 29 -12.42 15.43 -4.09
C ALA A 29 -12.67 13.92 -4.27
N LEU A 30 -11.71 13.21 -4.89
CA LEU A 30 -11.76 11.76 -5.04
C LEU A 30 -11.78 11.05 -3.68
N VAL A 31 -10.91 11.44 -2.75
CA VAL A 31 -10.87 10.87 -1.38
C VAL A 31 -12.20 11.12 -0.67
N LEU A 32 -12.75 12.33 -0.76
CA LEU A 32 -14.05 12.65 -0.15
C LEU A 32 -15.17 11.79 -0.73
N ALA A 33 -15.22 11.60 -2.06
CA ALA A 33 -16.21 10.72 -2.69
C ALA A 33 -16.09 9.27 -2.21
N LEU A 34 -14.86 8.75 -2.12
CA LEU A 34 -14.58 7.41 -1.59
C LEU A 34 -14.96 7.28 -0.10
N SER A 35 -14.71 8.31 0.72
CA SER A 35 -15.09 8.34 2.13
C SER A 35 -16.60 8.40 2.33
N VAL A 36 -17.31 9.20 1.52
CA VAL A 36 -18.78 9.25 1.54
C VAL A 36 -19.36 7.89 1.16
N MET A 37 -18.82 7.23 0.13
CA MET A 37 -19.22 5.87 -0.20
C MET A 37 -19.01 4.91 0.99
N ALA A 38 -17.89 5.01 1.70
CA ALA A 38 -17.60 4.16 2.86
C ALA A 38 -18.53 4.43 4.05
N PHE A 39 -19.03 5.65 4.20
CA PHE A 39 -20.04 5.98 5.21
C PHE A 39 -21.34 5.19 4.99
N PHE A 40 -21.66 4.82 3.76
CA PHE A 40 -22.89 4.09 3.46
C PHE A 40 -22.72 2.57 3.44
N VAL A 41 -21.54 2.06 3.80
CA VAL A 41 -21.28 0.62 3.83
C VAL A 41 -22.13 -0.08 4.90
N LYS A 42 -22.72 -1.22 4.54
CA LYS A 42 -23.38 -2.13 5.48
C LYS A 42 -22.48 -3.34 5.70
N PRO A 43 -21.98 -3.58 6.93
CA PRO A 43 -21.13 -4.72 7.21
C PRO A 43 -21.87 -6.05 6.98
N LEU A 44 -21.17 -7.01 6.39
CA LEU A 44 -21.59 -8.39 6.33
C LEU A 44 -21.40 -9.05 7.72
N PRO A 45 -22.13 -10.13 8.04
CA PRO A 45 -21.97 -10.82 9.33
C PRO A 45 -20.56 -11.35 9.58
N THR A 46 -19.82 -11.66 8.50
CA THR A 46 -18.44 -12.14 8.55
C THR A 46 -17.39 -11.04 8.65
N ASP A 47 -17.79 -9.77 8.54
CA ASP A 47 -16.87 -8.65 8.51
C ASP A 47 -16.31 -8.30 9.89
N ASP A 48 -15.02 -7.92 9.88
CA ASP A 48 -14.36 -7.28 11.01
C ASP A 48 -15.11 -6.02 11.46
N LEU A 49 -15.72 -5.30 10.51
CA LEU A 49 -16.47 -4.07 10.74
C LEU A 49 -17.64 -4.26 11.71
N MET A 50 -18.34 -5.41 11.68
CA MET A 50 -19.42 -5.69 12.62
C MET A 50 -18.90 -5.71 14.06
N ARG A 51 -17.78 -6.42 14.29
CA ARG A 51 -17.13 -6.48 15.62
C ARG A 51 -16.62 -5.11 16.08
N TYR A 52 -16.19 -4.28 15.13
CA TYR A 52 -15.78 -2.92 15.44
C TYR A 52 -16.98 -2.05 15.82
N TYR A 53 -18.15 -2.25 15.24
CA TYR A 53 -19.37 -1.53 15.62
C TYR A 53 -19.77 -1.84 17.06
N ASP A 54 -19.72 -3.10 17.48
CA ASP A 54 -19.93 -3.48 18.89
C ASP A 54 -18.93 -2.78 19.83
N SER A 55 -17.67 -2.72 19.40
CA SER A 55 -16.61 -2.02 20.15
C SER A 55 -16.90 -0.52 20.27
N LEU A 56 -17.37 0.12 19.20
CA LEU A 56 -17.73 1.55 19.20
C LEU A 56 -18.91 1.83 20.13
N GLU A 57 -19.93 0.97 20.15
CA GLU A 57 -21.08 1.14 21.03
C GLU A 57 -20.70 1.07 22.51
N LEU A 58 -19.81 0.15 22.87
CA LEU A 58 -19.25 0.08 24.21
C LEU A 58 -18.47 1.37 24.54
N LEU A 59 -17.55 1.78 23.66
CA LEU A 59 -16.69 2.94 23.87
C LEU A 59 -17.46 4.27 23.92
N ARG A 60 -18.59 4.36 23.20
CA ARG A 60 -19.48 5.52 23.23
C ARG A 60 -19.99 5.79 24.64
N LYS A 61 -20.34 4.73 25.39
CA LYS A 61 -20.86 4.80 26.76
C LYS A 61 -19.80 5.08 27.83
N LYS A 62 -18.50 5.04 27.49
CA LYS A 62 -17.41 5.24 28.47
C LYS A 62 -16.94 6.70 28.51
N SER A 63 -16.62 7.20 29.70
CA SER A 63 -15.81 8.42 29.84
C SER A 63 -14.37 8.18 29.37
N PHE A 64 -13.55 9.22 29.27
CA PHE A 64 -12.14 9.06 28.94
C PHE A 64 -11.39 8.20 29.97
N ALA A 65 -11.66 8.41 31.27
CA ALA A 65 -11.15 7.55 32.33
C ALA A 65 -11.63 6.09 32.18
N GLY A 66 -12.90 5.90 31.83
CA GLY A 66 -13.46 4.57 31.55
C GLY A 66 -12.77 3.88 30.35
N TYR A 67 -12.43 4.63 29.32
CA TYR A 67 -11.63 4.14 28.20
C TYR A 67 -10.21 3.75 28.63
N LEU A 68 -9.52 4.59 29.40
CA LEU A 68 -8.17 4.29 29.89
C LEU A 68 -8.15 3.01 30.75
N ASN A 69 -9.21 2.76 31.52
CA ASN A 69 -9.37 1.51 32.27
C ASN A 69 -9.53 0.30 31.34
N LEU A 70 -10.35 0.39 30.28
CA LEU A 70 -10.46 -0.67 29.26
C LEU A 70 -9.15 -0.91 28.51
N GLN A 71 -8.41 0.16 28.20
CA GLN A 71 -7.10 0.06 27.57
C GLN A 71 -6.13 -0.70 28.48
N ARG A 72 -6.06 -0.35 29.77
CA ARG A 72 -5.20 -1.02 30.76
C ARG A 72 -5.58 -2.48 30.98
N SER A 73 -6.88 -2.80 30.97
CA SER A 73 -7.37 -4.18 31.11
C SER A 73 -7.11 -5.04 29.86
N GLY A 74 -6.61 -4.45 28.76
CA GLY A 74 -6.33 -5.16 27.52
C GLY A 74 -7.55 -5.50 26.68
N TYR A 75 -8.71 -4.86 26.92
CA TYR A 75 -9.90 -5.07 26.11
C TYR A 75 -9.59 -4.82 24.62
N GLY A 76 -9.97 -5.76 23.76
CA GLY A 76 -9.77 -5.64 22.30
C GLY A 76 -8.30 -5.50 21.87
N ASN A 77 -7.35 -5.90 22.72
CA ASN A 77 -5.90 -5.71 22.59
C ASN A 77 -5.42 -4.24 22.64
N TYR A 78 -6.21 -3.32 23.19
CA TYR A 78 -5.83 -1.90 23.22
C TYR A 78 -4.62 -1.58 24.12
N ASN A 79 -4.24 -2.47 25.05
CA ASN A 79 -2.95 -2.36 25.75
C ASN A 79 -1.74 -2.64 24.84
N ALA A 80 -1.90 -3.46 23.81
CA ALA A 80 -0.86 -3.82 22.84
C ALA A 80 -0.85 -2.86 21.65
N VAL A 81 -2.03 -2.40 21.21
CA VAL A 81 -2.22 -1.46 20.10
C VAL A 81 -2.99 -0.22 20.57
N PRO A 82 -2.35 0.65 21.37
CA PRO A 82 -3.04 1.76 22.05
C PRO A 82 -3.56 2.85 21.11
N VAL A 83 -2.90 3.08 19.97
CA VAL A 83 -3.36 4.07 18.99
C VAL A 83 -4.66 3.60 18.34
N CYS A 84 -4.82 2.30 18.08
CA CYS A 84 -6.09 1.75 17.59
C CYS A 84 -7.23 1.96 18.60
N GLY A 85 -6.96 1.70 19.89
CA GLY A 85 -7.95 1.93 20.95
C GLY A 85 -8.39 3.39 21.01
N MET A 86 -7.43 4.31 20.96
CA MET A 86 -7.71 5.74 21.03
C MET A 86 -8.46 6.22 19.78
N TYR A 87 -8.07 5.72 18.60
CA TYR A 87 -8.76 5.99 17.34
C TYR A 87 -10.24 5.58 17.39
N PHE A 88 -10.52 4.37 17.88
CA PHE A 88 -11.89 3.87 18.02
C PHE A 88 -12.67 4.66 19.07
N TYR A 89 -12.04 5.00 20.19
CA TYR A 89 -12.66 5.81 21.24
C TYR A 89 -13.08 7.18 20.72
N LEU A 90 -12.19 7.90 20.02
CA LEU A 90 -12.49 9.22 19.45
C LEU A 90 -13.64 9.14 18.44
N ILE A 91 -13.62 8.17 17.55
CA ILE A 91 -14.69 8.00 16.54
C ILE A 91 -16.03 7.62 17.19
N SER A 92 -16.01 6.82 18.26
CA SER A 92 -17.25 6.43 18.96
C SER A 92 -18.06 7.64 19.45
N LYS A 93 -17.40 8.78 19.70
CA LYS A 93 -18.00 10.03 20.16
C LYS A 93 -18.75 10.80 19.07
N LEU A 94 -18.56 10.46 17.80
CA LEU A 94 -19.33 11.03 16.69
C LEU A 94 -20.77 10.48 16.60
N GLY A 95 -21.13 9.52 17.45
CA GLY A 95 -22.50 9.00 17.57
C GLY A 95 -22.91 7.98 16.51
N ASN A 96 -22.34 8.03 15.30
CA ASN A 96 -22.64 7.10 14.22
C ASN A 96 -21.44 6.17 13.90
N ASN A 97 -21.67 4.85 13.92
CA ASN A 97 -20.65 3.83 13.65
C ASN A 97 -20.04 3.95 12.24
N ASN A 98 -20.82 4.44 11.28
CA ASN A 98 -20.40 4.58 9.89
C ASN A 98 -19.30 5.63 9.67
N PHE A 99 -19.03 6.49 10.66
CA PHE A 99 -17.86 7.36 10.59
C PHE A 99 -16.54 6.59 10.64
N LEU A 100 -16.52 5.38 11.24
CA LEU A 100 -15.31 4.57 11.31
C LEU A 100 -14.76 4.18 9.92
N PRO A 101 -15.51 3.50 9.05
CA PRO A 101 -15.04 3.19 7.70
C PRO A 101 -14.82 4.47 6.86
N ALA A 102 -15.67 5.49 7.00
CA ALA A 102 -15.54 6.74 6.24
C ALA A 102 -14.23 7.50 6.54
N ILE A 103 -13.92 7.71 7.81
CA ILE A 103 -12.68 8.37 8.26
C ILE A 103 -11.48 7.48 7.95
N THR A 104 -11.60 6.15 8.10
CA THR A 104 -10.52 5.22 7.75
C THR A 104 -10.15 5.37 6.27
N ILE A 105 -11.13 5.33 5.37
CA ILE A 105 -10.92 5.51 3.93
C ILE A 105 -10.35 6.89 3.61
N PHE A 106 -10.80 7.93 4.31
CA PHE A 106 -10.25 9.28 4.15
C PHE A 106 -8.74 9.29 4.44
N LEU A 107 -8.34 8.68 5.56
CA LEU A 107 -6.95 8.64 6.01
C LEU A 107 -6.09 7.71 5.13
N THR A 108 -6.61 6.57 4.69
CA THR A 108 -5.86 5.60 3.88
C THR A 108 -5.67 6.09 2.44
N TYR A 109 -6.75 6.40 1.73
CA TYR A 109 -6.65 6.91 0.35
C TYR A 109 -6.04 8.32 0.32
N GLY A 110 -6.35 9.16 1.30
CA GLY A 110 -5.75 10.48 1.44
C GLY A 110 -4.24 10.42 1.58
N SER A 111 -3.72 9.54 2.45
CA SER A 111 -2.28 9.39 2.63
C SER A 111 -1.59 8.79 1.39
N MET A 112 -2.17 7.77 0.76
CA MET A 112 -1.61 7.17 -0.47
C MET A 112 -1.60 8.13 -1.66
N LEU A 113 -2.71 8.83 -1.93
CA LEU A 113 -2.78 9.81 -3.02
C LEU A 113 -1.91 11.03 -2.77
N TRP A 114 -1.75 11.43 -1.50
CA TRP A 114 -0.79 12.46 -1.12
C TRP A 114 0.64 12.03 -1.43
N VAL A 115 1.03 10.79 -1.07
CA VAL A 115 2.36 10.24 -1.40
C VAL A 115 2.55 10.19 -2.92
N ILE A 116 1.58 9.70 -3.69
CA ILE A 116 1.65 9.67 -5.16
C ILE A 116 1.88 11.08 -5.73
N TRP A 117 1.11 12.07 -5.26
CA TRP A 117 1.26 13.46 -5.69
C TRP A 117 2.63 14.05 -5.31
N ARG A 118 3.09 13.83 -4.07
CA ARG A 118 4.41 14.28 -3.59
C ARG A 118 5.54 13.60 -4.37
N PHE A 119 5.46 12.30 -4.59
CA PHE A 119 6.42 11.52 -5.35
C PHE A 119 6.55 12.05 -6.79
N ALA A 120 5.42 12.32 -7.44
CA ALA A 120 5.42 12.90 -8.79
C ALA A 120 6.05 14.30 -8.84
N ASN A 121 5.91 15.10 -7.77
CA ASN A 121 6.54 16.42 -7.72
C ASN A 121 8.04 16.33 -7.40
N PHE A 122 8.42 15.47 -6.45
CA PHE A 122 9.81 15.23 -6.08
C PHE A 122 10.63 14.79 -7.29
N TYR A 123 10.13 13.77 -8.01
CA TYR A 123 10.77 13.27 -9.22
C TYR A 123 10.38 14.02 -10.49
N LYS A 124 9.60 15.12 -10.45
CA LYS A 124 9.15 15.87 -11.64
C LYS A 124 8.45 15.01 -12.72
N ILE A 125 7.76 13.95 -12.31
CA ILE A 125 7.07 13.00 -13.20
C ILE A 125 5.94 13.68 -13.96
N SER A 126 5.77 13.38 -15.24
CA SER A 126 4.74 14.01 -16.09
C SER A 126 3.28 13.85 -15.60
N LYS A 127 2.37 14.72 -16.05
CA LYS A 127 0.92 14.63 -15.71
C LYS A 127 0.31 13.29 -16.14
N LEU A 128 0.68 12.80 -17.33
CA LEU A 128 0.18 11.53 -17.86
C LEU A 128 0.62 10.35 -16.98
N TYR A 129 1.88 10.30 -16.55
CA TYR A 129 2.35 9.19 -15.73
C TYR A 129 1.79 9.23 -14.31
N LEU A 130 1.58 10.43 -13.74
CA LEU A 130 0.82 10.60 -12.51
C LEU A 130 -0.61 10.04 -12.63
N PHE A 131 -1.29 10.28 -13.76
CA PHE A 131 -2.58 9.67 -14.04
C PHE A 131 -2.51 8.14 -14.05
N ILE A 132 -1.58 7.57 -14.82
CA ILE A 132 -1.44 6.11 -14.96
C ILE A 132 -1.17 5.46 -13.60
N GLY A 133 -0.24 6.00 -12.81
CA GLY A 133 0.03 5.48 -11.46
C GLY A 133 -1.18 5.59 -10.53
N THR A 134 -1.91 6.71 -10.59
CA THR A 134 -3.13 6.88 -9.77
C THR A 134 -4.22 5.90 -10.19
N PHE A 135 -4.43 5.72 -11.49
CA PHE A 135 -5.41 4.78 -12.03
C PHE A 135 -5.05 3.34 -11.66
N PHE A 136 -3.76 2.98 -11.70
CA PHE A 136 -3.27 1.69 -11.24
C PHE A 136 -3.61 1.46 -9.76
N LEU A 137 -3.35 2.43 -8.87
CA LEU A 137 -3.73 2.35 -7.46
C LEU A 137 -5.24 2.09 -7.31
N LEU A 138 -6.08 2.91 -7.95
CA LEU A 138 -7.54 2.80 -7.85
C LEU A 138 -8.07 1.46 -8.40
N SER A 139 -7.37 0.88 -9.35
CA SER A 139 -7.79 -0.37 -9.98
C SER A 139 -7.36 -1.60 -9.19
N THR A 140 -6.29 -1.51 -8.40
CA THR A 140 -5.63 -2.67 -7.78
C THR A 140 -5.71 -2.68 -6.26
N TYR A 141 -5.93 -1.53 -5.61
CA TYR A 141 -6.08 -1.45 -4.16
C TYR A 141 -7.47 -1.93 -3.72
N TRP A 142 -7.52 -2.83 -2.74
CA TRP A 142 -8.78 -3.44 -2.32
C TRP A 142 -9.53 -2.54 -1.33
N TYR A 143 -10.42 -1.70 -1.90
CA TYR A 143 -11.20 -0.71 -1.18
C TYR A 143 -12.04 -1.31 -0.02
N TYR A 144 -12.80 -2.39 -0.28
CA TYR A 144 -13.69 -2.96 0.74
C TYR A 144 -12.93 -3.65 1.87
N ASP A 145 -11.80 -4.29 1.56
CA ASP A 145 -10.93 -4.87 2.58
C ASP A 145 -10.41 -3.81 3.54
N THR A 146 -10.22 -2.56 3.09
CA THR A 146 -9.90 -1.45 3.98
C THR A 146 -11.11 -0.94 4.77
N CYS A 147 -12.31 -0.99 4.19
CA CYS A 147 -13.56 -0.66 4.90
C CYS A 147 -13.85 -1.66 6.04
N SER A 148 -13.60 -2.95 5.79
CA SER A 148 -13.83 -4.03 6.76
C SER A 148 -12.62 -4.20 7.70
N GLY A 149 -11.44 -4.41 7.13
CA GLY A 149 -10.16 -4.63 7.82
C GLY A 149 -9.44 -3.35 8.27
N ILE A 150 -10.18 -2.40 8.85
CA ILE A 150 -9.73 -1.04 9.22
C ILE A 150 -8.35 -1.01 9.88
N ARG A 151 -8.10 -1.86 10.89
CA ARG A 151 -6.85 -1.82 11.66
C ARG A 151 -5.62 -2.06 10.78
N ASN A 152 -5.66 -3.03 9.87
CA ASN A 152 -4.51 -3.33 9.00
C ASN A 152 -4.36 -2.25 7.92
N GLY A 153 -5.45 -1.92 7.22
CA GLY A 153 -5.41 -0.95 6.12
C GLY A 153 -4.88 0.41 6.59
N LEU A 154 -5.34 0.88 7.74
CA LEU A 154 -4.88 2.13 8.34
C LEU A 154 -3.41 2.07 8.77
N ALA A 155 -3.00 1.01 9.47
CA ALA A 155 -1.60 0.86 9.91
C ALA A 155 -0.63 0.83 8.72
N PHE A 156 -0.98 0.13 7.64
CA PHE A 156 -0.16 0.04 6.45
C PHE A 156 -0.09 1.37 5.70
N ALA A 157 -1.21 2.08 5.56
CA ALA A 157 -1.22 3.39 4.93
C ALA A 157 -0.34 4.40 5.70
N VAL A 158 -0.45 4.43 7.04
CA VAL A 158 0.42 5.26 7.89
C VAL A 158 1.89 4.85 7.73
N ALA A 159 2.21 3.55 7.76
CA ALA A 159 3.57 3.08 7.58
C ALA A 159 4.16 3.47 6.21
N ILE A 160 3.39 3.33 5.13
CA ILE A 160 3.82 3.70 3.77
C ILE A 160 4.04 5.22 3.66
N PHE A 161 3.12 6.01 4.21
CA PHE A 161 3.24 7.46 4.24
C PHE A 161 4.52 7.90 4.93
N CYS A 162 4.77 7.37 6.13
CA CYS A 162 5.99 7.66 6.89
C CYS A 162 7.26 7.18 6.18
N LEU A 163 7.19 6.01 5.55
CA LEU A 163 8.30 5.46 4.78
C LEU A 163 8.69 6.34 3.62
N TYR A 164 7.72 6.85 2.85
CA TYR A 164 8.02 7.78 1.76
C TYR A 164 8.76 9.02 2.27
N PHE A 165 8.27 9.68 3.32
CA PHE A 165 8.88 10.91 3.81
C PHE A 165 10.26 10.69 4.46
N ASP A 166 10.45 9.62 5.22
CA ASP A 166 11.75 9.27 5.80
C ASP A 166 12.75 8.83 4.72
N LEU A 167 12.36 7.91 3.84
CA LEU A 167 13.26 7.28 2.89
C LEU A 167 13.56 8.16 1.67
N VAL A 168 12.54 8.77 1.07
CA VAL A 168 12.68 9.53 -0.19
C VAL A 168 12.90 11.01 0.07
N GLU A 169 12.03 11.66 0.85
CA GLU A 169 12.19 13.09 1.17
C GLU A 169 13.19 13.37 2.31
N LYS A 170 13.79 12.32 2.91
CA LYS A 170 14.80 12.41 3.98
C LYS A 170 14.34 13.13 5.25
N LYS A 171 13.03 13.17 5.51
CA LYS A 171 12.43 13.81 6.70
C LYS A 171 12.35 12.84 7.87
N LYS A 172 13.38 12.83 8.71
CA LYS A 172 13.55 11.87 9.82
C LYS A 172 12.48 11.92 10.91
N ILE A 173 11.76 13.03 11.07
CA ILE A 173 10.64 13.13 12.02
C ILE A 173 9.55 12.07 11.75
N PHE A 174 9.40 11.64 10.49
CA PHE A 174 8.41 10.63 10.11
C PHE A 174 8.76 9.22 10.58
N CYS A 175 9.98 8.97 11.10
CA CYS A 175 10.33 7.70 11.74
C CYS A 175 9.46 7.41 12.97
N ILE A 176 8.99 8.44 13.69
CA ILE A 176 8.07 8.26 14.83
C ILE A 176 6.75 7.62 14.38
N GLY A 177 6.35 7.85 13.13
CA GLY A 177 5.13 7.26 12.58
C GLY A 177 5.16 5.74 12.44
N TYR A 178 6.33 5.08 12.44
CA TYR A 178 6.38 3.62 12.54
C TYR A 178 5.87 3.14 13.91
N LEU A 179 6.14 3.87 14.99
CA LEU A 179 5.59 3.57 16.32
C LEU A 179 4.08 3.80 16.36
N VAL A 180 3.59 4.84 15.67
CA VAL A 180 2.15 5.08 15.50
C VAL A 180 1.50 3.93 14.74
N ALA A 181 2.09 3.48 13.64
CA ALA A 181 1.60 2.34 12.86
C ALA A 181 1.59 1.04 13.68
N LEU A 182 2.64 0.77 14.46
CA LEU A 182 2.69 -0.34 15.41
C LEU A 182 1.60 -0.26 16.48
N GLY A 183 1.34 0.95 16.97
CA GLY A 183 0.25 1.23 17.92
C GLY A 183 -1.15 1.09 17.31
N ILE A 184 -1.30 1.09 15.98
CA ILE A 184 -2.56 0.80 15.28
C ILE A 184 -2.70 -0.71 15.07
N HIS A 185 -1.66 -1.36 14.55
CA HIS A 185 -1.69 -2.80 14.33
C HIS A 185 -0.29 -3.42 14.32
N SER A 186 -0.14 -4.55 15.01
CA SER A 186 1.14 -5.24 15.16
C SER A 186 1.80 -5.70 13.85
N ALA A 187 1.03 -5.91 12.78
CA ALA A 187 1.58 -6.26 11.46
C ALA A 187 2.46 -5.16 10.84
N ALA A 188 2.35 -3.90 11.31
CA ALA A 188 3.23 -2.82 10.88
C ALA A 188 4.71 -3.07 11.23
N VAL A 189 5.02 -4.05 12.10
CA VAL A 189 6.40 -4.47 12.42
C VAL A 189 7.18 -4.89 11.17
N ILE A 190 6.49 -5.42 10.16
CA ILE A 190 7.11 -5.82 8.89
C ILE A 190 7.69 -4.60 8.18
N PHE A 191 7.01 -3.45 8.17
CA PHE A 191 7.51 -2.22 7.56
C PHE A 191 8.76 -1.70 8.28
N LEU A 192 8.78 -1.76 9.62
CA LEU A 192 9.96 -1.40 10.40
C LEU A 192 11.14 -2.32 10.05
N GLY A 193 10.91 -3.63 10.01
CA GLY A 193 11.93 -4.61 9.60
C GLY A 193 12.47 -4.35 8.20
N LEU A 194 11.59 -4.16 7.21
CA LEU A 194 11.99 -3.84 5.84
C LEU A 194 12.76 -2.52 5.74
N ARG A 195 12.36 -1.50 6.50
CA ARG A 195 13.05 -0.20 6.52
C ARG A 195 14.46 -0.32 7.11
N LEU A 196 14.63 -1.08 8.18
CA LEU A 196 15.95 -1.35 8.79
C LEU A 196 16.85 -2.13 7.83
N LEU A 197 16.34 -3.19 7.19
CA LEU A 197 17.10 -3.95 6.19
C LEU A 197 17.48 -3.08 4.98
N THR A 198 16.60 -2.16 4.57
CA THR A 198 16.90 -1.20 3.50
C THR A 198 18.03 -0.27 3.89
N GLU A 199 18.05 0.24 5.14
CA GLU A 199 19.15 1.06 5.65
C GLU A 199 20.49 0.30 5.61
N VAL A 200 20.48 -0.98 5.99
CA VAL A 200 21.69 -1.82 5.95
C VAL A 200 22.16 -2.05 4.51
N ASN A 201 21.25 -2.40 3.59
CA ASN A 201 21.56 -2.55 2.17
C ASN A 201 22.18 -1.27 1.59
N MET A 202 21.63 -0.10 1.92
CA MET A 202 22.12 1.20 1.47
C MET A 202 23.52 1.51 2.02
N ARG A 203 23.76 1.30 3.32
CA ARG A 203 25.07 1.56 3.95
C ARG A 203 26.17 0.66 3.42
N LEU A 204 25.85 -0.63 3.21
CA LEU A 204 26.79 -1.62 2.71
C LEU A 204 26.84 -1.68 1.17
N LYS A 205 26.02 -0.87 0.48
CA LYS A 205 25.85 -0.85 -0.98
C LYS A 205 25.67 -2.27 -1.57
N THR A 206 24.86 -3.08 -0.91
CA THR A 206 24.63 -4.50 -1.27
C THR A 206 23.15 -4.81 -1.36
N LYS A 207 22.82 -5.88 -2.09
CA LYS A 207 21.46 -6.47 -2.14
C LYS A 207 21.41 -7.85 -1.45
N ALA A 208 22.45 -8.25 -0.73
CA ALA A 208 22.53 -9.56 -0.06
C ALA A 208 21.37 -9.79 0.93
N PHE A 209 20.89 -8.75 1.62
CA PHE A 209 19.79 -8.87 2.58
C PHE A 209 18.43 -9.10 1.91
N ASN A 210 18.34 -9.03 0.58
CA ASN A 210 17.14 -9.45 -0.16
C ASN A 210 16.89 -10.95 0.03
N ILE A 211 17.95 -11.76 0.19
CA ILE A 211 17.82 -13.19 0.51
C ILE A 211 17.20 -13.36 1.90
N ILE A 212 17.69 -12.61 2.90
CA ILE A 212 17.12 -12.62 4.27
C ILE A 212 15.65 -12.22 4.24
N SER A 213 15.29 -11.21 3.43
CA SER A 213 13.91 -10.79 3.27
C SER A 213 13.02 -11.86 2.62
N LEU A 214 13.56 -12.59 1.64
CA LEU A 214 12.89 -13.72 0.97
C LEU A 214 12.58 -14.88 1.94
N VAL A 215 13.50 -15.20 2.85
CA VAL A 215 13.28 -16.27 3.85
C VAL A 215 12.77 -15.73 5.20
N GLY A 216 12.53 -14.42 5.28
CA GLY A 216 12.34 -13.70 6.54
C GLY A 216 11.13 -14.14 7.34
N ILE A 217 10.12 -14.74 6.70
CA ILE A 217 8.94 -15.27 7.40
C ILE A 217 9.27 -16.55 8.20
N PHE A 218 10.21 -17.38 7.71
CA PHE A 218 10.65 -18.58 8.42
C PHE A 218 11.46 -18.22 9.68
N PHE A 219 12.40 -17.27 9.55
CA PHE A 219 13.24 -16.84 10.67
C PHE A 219 12.55 -15.81 11.58
N GLY A 220 11.58 -15.07 11.03
CA GLY A 220 10.87 -14.02 11.74
C GLY A 220 10.15 -14.54 12.98
N SER A 221 9.59 -15.74 12.94
CA SER A 221 8.95 -16.34 14.11
C SER A 221 9.92 -16.59 15.25
N TYR A 222 11.13 -17.06 14.95
CA TYR A 222 12.17 -17.30 15.96
C TYR A 222 12.67 -15.98 16.57
N ILE A 223 12.85 -14.95 15.74
CA ILE A 223 13.23 -13.61 16.22
C ILE A 223 12.13 -13.06 17.13
N ILE A 224 10.86 -13.16 16.72
CA ILE A 224 9.72 -12.71 17.53
C ILE A 224 9.66 -13.47 18.85
N GLU A 225 9.93 -14.78 18.87
CA GLU A 225 9.97 -15.59 20.08
C GLU A 225 11.10 -15.18 21.03
N LEU A 226 12.31 -15.00 20.50
CA LEU A 226 13.46 -14.54 21.27
C LEU A 226 13.17 -13.17 21.91
N LEU A 227 12.71 -12.20 21.12
CA LEU A 227 12.37 -10.88 21.61
C LEU A 227 11.18 -10.92 22.58
N GLY A 228 10.22 -11.81 22.36
CA GLY A 228 9.10 -12.03 23.26
C GLY A 228 9.52 -12.51 24.65
N LYS A 229 10.53 -13.39 24.73
CA LYS A 229 11.12 -13.83 26.01
C LYS A 229 11.84 -12.67 26.73
N VAL A 230 12.48 -11.78 26.00
CA VAL A 230 13.23 -10.64 26.56
C VAL A 230 12.30 -9.53 27.06
N PHE A 231 11.36 -9.08 26.22
CA PHE A 231 10.54 -7.91 26.53
C PHE A 231 9.26 -8.23 27.30
N ASN A 232 8.73 -9.46 27.19
CA ASN A 232 7.57 -9.98 27.91
C ASN A 232 6.42 -8.98 28.15
N ASN A 233 5.95 -8.32 27.09
CA ASN A 233 4.88 -7.33 27.17
C ASN A 233 3.66 -7.70 26.30
N SER A 234 2.58 -6.94 26.45
CA SER A 234 1.32 -7.16 25.72
C SER A 234 1.50 -7.16 24.19
N PHE A 235 2.37 -6.31 23.66
CA PHE A 235 2.63 -6.24 22.22
C PHE A 235 3.26 -7.53 21.69
N PHE A 236 4.32 -8.03 22.34
CA PHE A 236 4.98 -9.27 21.92
C PHE A 236 4.09 -10.50 22.09
N ARG A 237 3.23 -10.53 23.11
CA ARG A 237 2.21 -11.59 23.26
C ARG A 237 1.27 -11.63 22.07
N VAL A 238 0.69 -10.49 21.67
CA VAL A 238 -0.19 -10.40 20.49
C VAL A 238 0.55 -10.76 19.20
N LEU A 239 1.84 -10.40 19.08
CA LEU A 239 2.64 -10.72 17.91
C LEU A 239 2.93 -12.23 17.81
N LEU A 240 3.24 -12.88 18.95
CA LEU A 240 3.42 -14.32 19.07
C LEU A 240 2.15 -15.09 18.71
N GLU A 241 1.00 -14.70 19.26
CA GLU A 241 -0.30 -15.31 18.95
C GLU A 241 -0.60 -15.28 17.45
N LYS A 242 -0.40 -14.12 16.80
CA LYS A 242 -0.61 -13.99 15.35
C LYS A 242 0.36 -14.83 14.54
N THR A 243 1.61 -14.95 14.98
CA THR A 243 2.62 -15.75 14.30
C THR A 243 2.29 -17.24 14.40
N ALA A 244 1.83 -17.71 15.56
CA ALA A 244 1.39 -19.09 15.76
C ALA A 244 0.17 -19.44 14.88
N ILE A 245 -0.84 -18.56 14.81
CA ILE A 245 -2.03 -18.75 13.95
C ILE A 245 -1.64 -18.85 12.48
N ASN A 246 -0.65 -18.07 12.03
CA ASN A 246 -0.20 -18.09 10.65
C ASN A 246 0.58 -19.36 10.29
N LYS A 247 1.17 -20.06 11.27
CA LYS A 247 1.92 -21.32 11.05
C LYS A 247 0.99 -22.52 10.81
N SER A 248 -0.23 -22.49 11.32
CA SER A 248 -1.18 -23.62 11.29
C SER A 248 -2.15 -23.61 10.09
N ARG A 249 -2.24 -22.51 9.35
CA ARG A 249 -3.12 -22.40 8.16
C ARG A 249 -2.36 -22.79 6.89
N MET A 250 -2.52 -24.03 6.45
CA MET A 250 -2.03 -24.48 5.14
C MET A 250 -2.74 -23.75 3.98
N THR A 251 -1.99 -23.60 2.89
CA THR A 251 -2.29 -22.86 1.68
C THR A 251 -3.38 -23.52 0.82
N ASP A 252 -4.46 -22.78 0.54
CA ASP A 252 -5.34 -23.09 -0.59
C ASP A 252 -5.14 -22.04 -1.69
N ILE A 253 -4.29 -22.40 -2.65
CA ILE A 253 -3.86 -21.53 -3.77
C ILE A 253 -4.93 -21.53 -4.89
N SER A 254 -5.92 -22.42 -4.85
CA SER A 254 -6.87 -22.66 -5.95
C SER A 254 -7.96 -21.60 -6.11
N ARG A 255 -8.05 -20.62 -5.21
CA ARG A 255 -9.06 -19.56 -5.30
C ARG A 255 -8.71 -18.56 -6.40
N GLY A 256 -9.69 -18.21 -7.24
CA GLY A 256 -9.51 -17.27 -8.35
C GLY A 256 -8.96 -15.88 -7.95
N THR A 257 -9.24 -15.43 -6.72
CA THR A 257 -8.66 -14.22 -6.12
C THR A 257 -7.13 -14.29 -5.98
N THR A 258 -6.59 -15.47 -5.68
CA THR A 258 -5.15 -15.71 -5.55
C THR A 258 -4.45 -15.65 -6.91
N ILE A 259 -5.07 -16.18 -7.98
CA ILE A 259 -4.51 -16.14 -9.34
C ILE A 259 -4.35 -14.71 -9.84
N VAL A 260 -5.40 -13.88 -9.72
CA VAL A 260 -5.32 -12.46 -10.12
C VAL A 260 -4.25 -11.71 -9.32
N SER A 261 -4.16 -12.00 -8.02
CA SER A 261 -3.14 -11.44 -7.12
C SER A 261 -1.72 -11.84 -7.56
N LEU A 262 -1.50 -13.08 -8.01
CA LEU A 262 -0.22 -13.57 -8.53
C LEU A 262 0.15 -12.91 -9.86
N ILE A 263 -0.81 -12.74 -10.78
CA ILE A 263 -0.60 -12.06 -12.07
C ILE A 263 -0.19 -10.60 -11.83
N LEU A 264 -0.92 -9.90 -10.96
CA LEU A 264 -0.59 -8.53 -10.54
C LEU A 264 0.83 -8.46 -9.98
N PHE A 265 1.17 -9.39 -9.09
CA PHE A 265 2.48 -9.42 -8.45
C PHE A 265 3.62 -9.67 -9.45
N LEU A 266 3.45 -10.65 -10.35
CA LEU A 266 4.43 -10.96 -11.39
C LEU A 266 4.67 -9.75 -12.31
N ALA A 267 3.60 -9.05 -12.71
CA ALA A 267 3.73 -7.85 -13.53
C ALA A 267 4.52 -6.75 -12.80
N VAL A 268 4.26 -6.51 -11.51
CA VAL A 268 5.03 -5.53 -10.72
C VAL A 268 6.48 -5.96 -10.54
N ILE A 269 6.78 -7.26 -10.39
CA ILE A 269 8.16 -7.77 -10.36
C ILE A 269 8.88 -7.48 -11.68
N ILE A 270 8.24 -7.75 -12.82
CA ILE A 270 8.81 -7.47 -14.15
C ILE A 270 9.11 -5.97 -14.28
N MET A 271 8.19 -5.10 -13.86
CA MET A 271 8.39 -3.64 -13.85
C MET A 271 9.56 -3.23 -12.94
N CYS A 272 9.65 -3.78 -11.74
CA CYS A 272 10.75 -3.53 -10.80
C CYS A 272 12.10 -4.00 -11.36
N ALA A 273 12.14 -5.18 -11.99
CA ALA A 273 13.33 -5.74 -12.61
C ALA A 273 13.79 -4.89 -13.81
N TYR A 274 12.84 -4.49 -14.65
CA TYR A 274 13.11 -3.60 -15.78
C TYR A 274 13.64 -2.23 -15.30
N MET A 275 13.00 -1.63 -14.29
CA MET A 275 13.48 -0.38 -13.68
C MET A 275 14.90 -0.54 -13.12
N ASN A 276 15.19 -1.62 -12.40
CA ASN A 276 16.53 -1.91 -11.87
C ASN A 276 17.58 -2.01 -12.97
N HIS A 277 17.27 -2.75 -14.05
CA HIS A 277 18.15 -2.87 -15.20
C HIS A 277 18.46 -1.48 -15.79
N ARG A 278 17.46 -0.59 -15.87
CA ARG A 278 17.63 0.77 -16.38
C ARG A 278 18.47 1.66 -15.47
N ILE A 279 18.21 1.65 -14.18
CA ILE A 279 18.99 2.41 -13.20
C ILE A 279 20.48 2.01 -13.31
N SER A 280 20.76 0.71 -13.35
CA SER A 280 22.13 0.20 -13.43
C SER A 280 22.79 0.50 -14.78
N ARG A 281 22.08 0.31 -15.89
CA ARG A 281 22.64 0.47 -17.24
C ARG A 281 22.88 1.94 -17.60
N ASP A 282 21.98 2.82 -17.17
CA ASP A 282 22.02 4.23 -17.55
C ASP A 282 22.64 5.14 -16.47
N GLY A 283 23.05 4.58 -15.32
CA GLY A 283 23.70 5.33 -14.23
C GLY A 283 22.80 6.39 -13.60
N ILE A 284 21.50 6.09 -13.41
CA ILE A 284 20.52 7.08 -12.92
C ILE A 284 20.68 7.27 -11.40
N GLU A 285 21.07 8.48 -10.99
CA GLU A 285 21.19 8.85 -9.58
C GLU A 285 19.87 9.35 -8.95
N GLY A 286 19.80 9.35 -7.62
CA GLY A 286 18.68 9.92 -6.85
C GLY A 286 17.43 9.03 -6.72
N VAL A 287 17.50 7.80 -7.23
CA VAL A 287 16.44 6.78 -7.16
C VAL A 287 16.86 5.51 -6.40
N ASP A 288 18.10 5.45 -5.92
CA ASP A 288 18.67 4.26 -5.29
C ASP A 288 17.93 3.86 -4.03
N ASP A 289 17.60 4.82 -3.17
CA ASP A 289 16.97 4.57 -1.88
C ASP A 289 15.63 3.82 -2.03
N ILE A 290 14.77 4.33 -2.90
CA ILE A 290 13.48 3.71 -3.18
C ILE A 290 13.67 2.38 -3.91
N ASN A 291 14.69 2.26 -4.76
CA ASN A 291 14.99 1.02 -5.47
C ASN A 291 15.47 -0.10 -4.54
N TYR A 292 16.33 0.20 -3.55
CA TYR A 292 16.71 -0.75 -2.51
C TYR A 292 15.48 -1.25 -1.76
N PHE A 293 14.59 -0.35 -1.35
CA PHE A 293 13.36 -0.74 -0.67
C PHE A 293 12.44 -1.59 -1.56
N LEU A 294 12.23 -1.19 -2.82
CA LEU A 294 11.36 -1.90 -3.75
C LEU A 294 11.86 -3.33 -4.02
N THR A 295 13.15 -3.50 -4.26
CA THR A 295 13.73 -4.85 -4.48
C THR A 295 13.57 -5.73 -3.24
N LEU A 296 13.81 -5.18 -2.05
CA LEU A 296 13.60 -5.86 -0.78
C LEU A 296 12.12 -6.24 -0.58
N LEU A 297 11.21 -5.31 -0.85
CA LEU A 297 9.76 -5.55 -0.76
C LEU A 297 9.30 -6.66 -1.71
N MET A 298 9.82 -6.70 -2.94
CA MET A 298 9.52 -7.79 -3.88
C MET A 298 10.01 -9.13 -3.31
N SER A 299 11.25 -9.20 -2.82
CA SER A 299 11.79 -10.42 -2.19
C SER A 299 10.95 -10.86 -0.99
N PHE A 300 10.59 -9.94 -0.09
CA PHE A 300 9.69 -10.24 1.03
C PHE A 300 8.35 -10.81 0.56
N THR A 301 7.75 -10.18 -0.46
CA THR A 301 6.43 -10.56 -0.93
C THR A 301 6.45 -11.93 -1.59
N VAL A 302 7.50 -12.28 -2.35
CA VAL A 302 7.73 -13.66 -2.83
C VAL A 302 7.85 -14.62 -1.64
N GLY A 303 8.68 -14.26 -0.65
CA GLY A 303 8.86 -15.05 0.57
C GLY A 303 7.55 -15.31 1.31
N SER A 304 6.62 -14.36 1.24
CA SER A 304 5.33 -14.44 1.91
C SER A 304 4.31 -15.38 1.29
N LEU A 305 4.59 -15.97 0.13
CA LEU A 305 3.73 -17.00 -0.47
C LEU A 305 3.49 -18.19 0.46
N VAL A 306 4.40 -18.46 1.39
CA VAL A 306 4.27 -19.50 2.42
C VAL A 306 3.24 -19.14 3.51
N SER A 307 2.77 -17.89 3.55
CA SER A 307 1.73 -17.39 4.45
C SER A 307 0.69 -16.57 3.67
N LEU A 308 -0.38 -17.24 3.21
CA LEU A 308 -1.40 -16.62 2.35
C LEU A 308 -1.99 -15.33 2.94
N LEU A 309 -2.16 -15.25 4.27
CA LEU A 309 -2.69 -14.04 4.92
C LEU A 309 -1.73 -12.85 4.83
N ILE A 310 -0.43 -13.07 4.99
CA ILE A 310 0.57 -12.00 4.84
C ILE A 310 0.67 -11.62 3.37
N PHE A 311 0.78 -12.60 2.49
CA PHE A 311 0.84 -12.40 1.04
C PHE A 311 -0.33 -11.56 0.53
N THR A 312 -1.56 -12.00 0.79
CA THR A 312 -2.78 -11.30 0.33
C THR A 312 -2.83 -9.86 0.81
N ARG A 313 -2.55 -9.59 2.08
CA ARG A 313 -2.50 -8.22 2.62
C ARG A 313 -1.45 -7.35 1.93
N PHE A 314 -0.29 -7.92 1.61
CA PHE A 314 0.75 -7.19 0.87
C PHE A 314 0.32 -6.94 -0.58
N ILE A 315 -0.24 -7.92 -1.27
CA ILE A 315 -0.74 -7.76 -2.64
C ILE A 315 -1.92 -6.78 -2.71
N HIS A 316 -2.77 -6.72 -1.69
CA HIS A 316 -4.00 -5.91 -1.72
C HIS A 316 -3.81 -4.48 -1.24
N TRP A 317 -2.83 -4.23 -0.36
CA TRP A 317 -2.62 -2.90 0.23
C TRP A 317 -1.24 -2.29 0.01
N VAL A 318 -0.20 -3.10 -0.21
CA VAL A 318 1.19 -2.60 -0.28
C VAL A 318 1.69 -2.53 -1.72
N ILE A 319 1.54 -3.61 -2.47
CA ILE A 319 1.92 -3.70 -3.89
C ILE A 319 1.17 -2.68 -4.78
N PRO A 320 -0.13 -2.39 -4.60
CA PRO A 320 -0.82 -1.38 -5.40
C PRO A 320 -0.16 0.00 -5.27
N MET A 321 0.22 0.37 -4.05
CA MET A 321 0.84 1.66 -3.76
C MET A 321 2.27 1.73 -4.30
N PHE A 322 3.13 0.77 -3.96
CA PHE A 322 4.51 0.78 -4.46
C PHE A 322 4.60 0.49 -5.96
N GLY A 323 3.72 -0.36 -6.49
CA GLY A 323 3.57 -0.61 -7.92
C GLY A 323 3.21 0.67 -8.68
N SER A 324 2.31 1.51 -8.13
CA SER A 324 2.01 2.83 -8.69
C SER A 324 3.26 3.71 -8.79
N LEU A 325 4.07 3.76 -7.73
CA LEU A 325 5.32 4.53 -7.71
C LEU A 325 6.34 4.00 -8.72
N THR A 326 6.53 2.67 -8.77
CA THR A 326 7.43 2.00 -9.72
C THR A 326 7.01 2.27 -11.16
N ILE A 327 5.72 2.16 -11.47
CA ILE A 327 5.17 2.43 -12.80
C ILE A 327 5.44 3.89 -13.20
N MET A 328 5.10 4.82 -12.32
CA MET A 328 5.31 6.25 -12.57
C MET A 328 6.77 6.57 -12.85
N LEU A 329 7.67 6.04 -12.04
CA LEU A 329 9.11 6.27 -12.18
C LEU A 329 9.63 5.62 -13.46
N CYS A 330 9.29 4.36 -13.71
CA CYS A 330 9.74 3.61 -14.88
C CYS A 330 9.34 4.29 -16.21
N LEU A 331 8.09 4.73 -16.33
CA LEU A 331 7.61 5.44 -17.52
C LEU A 331 8.31 6.79 -17.69
N ASP A 332 8.55 7.51 -16.60
CA ASP A 332 9.26 8.79 -16.65
C ASP A 332 10.72 8.63 -17.07
N LEU A 333 11.42 7.62 -16.55
CA LEU A 333 12.79 7.29 -16.96
C LEU A 333 12.87 6.94 -18.46
N ASN A 334 11.91 6.18 -18.98
CA ASN A 334 11.82 5.88 -20.41
C ASN A 334 11.62 7.14 -21.26
N LYS A 335 10.78 8.06 -20.80
CA LYS A 335 10.56 9.33 -21.48
C LYS A 335 11.82 10.20 -21.52
N ARG A 336 12.51 10.35 -20.39
CA ARG A 336 13.74 11.17 -20.30
C ARG A 336 14.82 10.65 -21.24
N LYS A 337 15.08 9.35 -21.21
CA LYS A 337 16.10 8.75 -22.09
C LYS A 337 15.77 8.95 -23.56
N ARG A 338 14.50 8.79 -23.94
CA ARG A 338 14.07 9.08 -25.30
C ARG A 338 14.37 10.53 -25.69
N GLN A 339 14.07 11.49 -24.81
CA GLN A 339 14.36 12.90 -25.06
C GLN A 339 15.87 13.16 -25.20
N GLU A 340 16.71 12.59 -24.34
CA GLU A 340 18.17 12.69 -24.44
C GLU A 340 18.69 12.22 -25.80
N ILE A 341 18.23 11.06 -26.28
CA ILE A 341 18.63 10.48 -27.57
C ILE A 341 18.23 11.39 -28.74
N TYR A 342 17.06 12.03 -28.68
CA TYR A 342 16.63 12.99 -29.70
C TYR A 342 17.55 14.22 -29.79
N SER A 343 18.15 14.62 -28.67
CA SER A 343 18.99 15.83 -28.56
C SER A 343 20.50 15.61 -28.78
N ALA A 344 20.99 14.37 -28.96
CA ALA A 344 22.42 14.09 -29.10
C ALA A 344 22.95 14.26 -30.56
N PRO A 345 24.16 14.84 -30.79
CA PRO A 345 24.75 15.02 -32.13
C PRO A 345 25.09 13.68 -32.84
N HIS A 346 24.90 13.59 -34.17
CA HIS A 346 24.43 12.36 -34.84
C HIS A 346 25.43 11.50 -35.68
N GLY A 347 25.16 10.18 -35.68
CA GLY A 347 25.27 9.25 -36.82
C GLY A 347 23.92 8.54 -37.09
N LYS A 348 23.46 8.45 -38.36
CA LYS A 348 22.02 8.26 -38.72
C LYS A 348 21.38 6.87 -38.47
N SER A 349 22.13 5.76 -38.45
CA SER A 349 21.54 4.40 -38.46
C SER A 349 21.31 3.81 -37.07
N THR A 350 22.26 3.97 -36.14
CA THR A 350 22.19 3.48 -34.76
C THR A 350 21.09 4.19 -33.95
N ILE A 351 20.94 5.50 -34.13
CA ILE A 351 19.94 6.33 -33.42
C ILE A 351 18.50 5.89 -33.74
N LYS A 352 18.19 5.60 -35.02
CA LYS A 352 16.84 5.16 -35.40
C LYS A 352 16.45 3.83 -34.74
N LYS A 353 17.41 2.91 -34.62
CA LYS A 353 17.20 1.60 -33.97
C LYS A 353 16.92 1.77 -32.48
N ASP A 354 17.72 2.59 -31.78
CA ASP A 354 17.54 2.82 -30.34
C ASP A 354 16.21 3.51 -30.03
N ILE A 355 15.85 4.55 -30.77
CA ILE A 355 14.56 5.25 -30.61
C ILE A 355 13.38 4.30 -30.83
N SER A 356 13.44 3.46 -31.87
CA SER A 356 12.41 2.48 -32.16
C SER A 356 12.23 1.49 -31.00
N VAL A 357 13.33 1.00 -30.41
CA VAL A 357 13.28 0.06 -29.28
C VAL A 357 12.65 0.72 -28.05
N TYR A 358 13.03 1.95 -27.69
CA TYR A 358 12.42 2.64 -26.55
C TYR A 358 10.94 2.92 -26.74
N ARG A 359 10.54 3.31 -27.96
CA ARG A 359 9.14 3.56 -28.28
C ARG A 359 8.31 2.27 -28.19
N SER A 360 8.81 1.16 -28.72
CA SER A 360 8.12 -0.13 -28.61
C SER A 360 8.00 -0.61 -27.17
N ASN A 361 9.06 -0.49 -26.37
CA ASN A 361 9.04 -0.86 -24.95
C ASN A 361 8.03 -0.01 -24.16
N GLU A 362 7.98 1.30 -24.38
CA GLU A 362 7.01 2.18 -23.71
C GLU A 362 5.57 1.81 -24.07
N ILE A 363 5.28 1.54 -25.36
CA ILE A 363 3.95 1.12 -25.80
C ILE A 363 3.54 -0.19 -25.12
N LEU A 364 4.43 -1.18 -25.10
CA LEU A 364 4.17 -2.49 -24.51
C LEU A 364 3.95 -2.38 -22.99
N LEU A 365 4.77 -1.60 -22.29
CA LEU A 365 4.61 -1.35 -20.85
C LEU A 365 3.30 -0.64 -20.55
N ASN A 366 2.96 0.42 -21.30
CA ASN A 366 1.70 1.14 -21.13
C ASN A 366 0.49 0.23 -21.38
N LEU A 367 0.52 -0.58 -22.45
CA LEU A 367 -0.55 -1.52 -22.76
C LEU A 367 -0.70 -2.57 -21.66
N MET A 368 0.40 -3.14 -21.17
CA MET A 368 0.41 -4.08 -20.05
C MET A 368 -0.21 -3.46 -18.79
N ILE A 369 0.18 -2.24 -18.42
CA ILE A 369 -0.35 -1.53 -17.25
C ILE A 369 -1.85 -1.25 -17.40
N ILE A 370 -2.29 -0.81 -18.58
CA ILE A 370 -3.70 -0.51 -18.86
C ILE A 370 -4.53 -1.79 -18.77
N VAL A 371 -4.11 -2.86 -19.45
CA VAL A 371 -4.82 -4.15 -19.43
C VAL A 371 -4.88 -4.70 -18.00
N LEU A 372 -3.77 -4.66 -17.28
CA LEU A 372 -3.71 -5.13 -15.89
C LEU A 372 -4.60 -4.30 -14.97
N SER A 373 -4.63 -2.99 -15.14
CA SER A 373 -5.49 -2.08 -14.37
C SER A 373 -6.97 -2.36 -14.67
N LEU A 374 -7.35 -2.47 -15.95
CA LEU A 374 -8.73 -2.77 -16.34
C LEU A 374 -9.19 -4.14 -15.83
N LEU A 375 -8.34 -5.17 -15.94
CA LEU A 375 -8.61 -6.50 -15.42
C LEU A 375 -8.83 -6.48 -13.90
N ASN A 376 -7.96 -5.80 -13.15
CA ASN A 376 -8.10 -5.70 -11.70
C ASN A 376 -9.31 -4.84 -11.31
N LEU A 377 -9.60 -3.76 -12.03
CA LEU A 377 -10.79 -2.94 -11.78
C LEU A 377 -12.07 -3.74 -12.00
N TYR A 378 -12.11 -4.54 -13.08
CA TYR A 378 -13.20 -5.46 -13.34
C TYR A 378 -13.33 -6.50 -12.22
N PHE A 379 -12.22 -7.14 -11.85
CA PHE A 379 -12.21 -8.13 -10.77
C PHE A 379 -12.68 -7.52 -9.45
N LEU A 380 -12.19 -6.33 -9.10
CA LEU A 380 -12.55 -5.60 -7.90
C LEU A 380 -14.05 -5.28 -7.88
N CYS A 381 -14.61 -4.77 -8.98
CA CYS A 381 -16.01 -4.34 -9.05
C CYS A 381 -17.02 -5.49 -9.19
N PHE A 382 -16.64 -6.60 -9.83
CA PHE A 382 -17.60 -7.62 -10.26
C PHE A 382 -17.34 -9.03 -9.70
N ILE A 383 -16.16 -9.32 -9.16
CA ILE A 383 -15.80 -10.69 -8.70
C ILE A 383 -15.38 -10.73 -7.23
N SER A 384 -14.66 -9.72 -6.74
CA SER A 384 -14.11 -9.72 -5.38
C SER A 384 -15.19 -9.56 -4.29
N VAL A 385 -14.80 -9.64 -3.01
CA VAL A 385 -15.72 -9.45 -1.84
C VAL A 385 -16.47 -8.13 -1.89
N MET A 386 -15.91 -7.12 -2.59
CA MET A 386 -16.62 -5.90 -2.93
C MET A 386 -17.98 -6.17 -3.60
N HIS A 387 -18.10 -7.17 -4.49
CA HIS A 387 -19.36 -7.52 -5.13
C HIS A 387 -20.48 -7.82 -4.12
N SER A 388 -20.14 -8.48 -3.01
CA SER A 388 -21.06 -8.84 -1.94
C SER A 388 -21.37 -7.68 -0.98
N ALA A 389 -20.68 -6.55 -1.11
CA ALA A 389 -20.85 -5.39 -0.23
C ALA A 389 -22.14 -4.61 -0.54
N VAL A 390 -22.96 -4.39 0.49
CA VAL A 390 -24.20 -3.63 0.40
C VAL A 390 -23.95 -2.19 0.84
N PHE A 391 -24.35 -1.22 0.02
CA PHE A 391 -24.31 0.21 0.36
C PHE A 391 -25.75 0.73 0.45
N LYS A 392 -26.12 1.34 1.58
CA LYS A 392 -27.42 2.03 1.72
C LYS A 392 -27.30 3.40 1.07
N ILE A 393 -27.76 3.55 -0.17
CA ILE A 393 -27.95 4.88 -0.78
C ILE A 393 -29.25 5.46 -0.23
#